data_AF-E5RGX1-F1
#
_entry.id   AF-E5RGX1-F1
#
_cell.length_a   1.000
_cell.length_b   1.000
_cell.length_c   1.000
_cell.angle_alpha   90.00
_cell.angle_beta   90.00
_cell.angle_gamma   90.00
#
_symmetry.space_group_name_H-M   'P 1'
#
loop_
_entity.id
_entity.type
_entity.pdbx_description
1 polymer ?
#
loop_
_entity_poly.entity_id
_entity_poly.type
_entity_poly.pdbx_seq_one_letter_code
_entity_poly.pdbx_strand_id
1 'polypeptide(L)'
;MPGRGRCPDCGSTELVEDSHYSQSQLVCSDCGCVVTEGVLTTTFSDEGNLREVTYSRSTGENEQVSRSQQRGLRRVRDLCRVLQLPPTFEDTAVAYYQQAYRHSGIRAARLQKKEVLVGCCVLITCRQHNWPLTMGAICTLLYADLDVFSSTYMQIVKLLGLDVPSLCLAELVKTYCSSLECSGTIIAHCSLELMGSSDLPT
;
A
#
# COMPACT_ATOMS: atom_id res chain seq x y z
N MET A 1 -0.31 3.21 32.60
CA MET A 1 -1.00 4.51 32.67
C MET A 1 -0.65 5.29 31.40
N PRO A 2 -1.47 5.23 30.33
CA PRO A 2 -1.18 5.99 29.10
C PRO A 2 -1.43 7.49 29.35
N GLY A 3 -0.62 8.33 28.69
CA GLY A 3 -0.43 9.75 28.99
C GLY A 3 -1.72 10.59 28.95
N ARG A 4 -2.00 11.26 30.06
CA ARG A 4 -3.16 12.17 30.24
C ARG A 4 -2.97 13.41 29.37
N GLY A 5 -3.90 13.66 28.44
CA GLY A 5 -4.09 14.99 27.83
C GLY A 5 -3.71 15.14 26.35
N ARG A 6 -3.52 14.05 25.59
CA ARG A 6 -3.38 14.14 24.12
C ARG A 6 -4.27 13.13 23.40
N CYS A 7 -4.80 13.53 22.26
CA CYS A 7 -5.59 12.69 21.39
C CYS A 7 -4.71 11.58 20.76
N PRO A 8 -5.14 10.30 20.80
CA PRO A 8 -4.38 9.18 20.23
C PRO A 8 -4.35 9.18 18.70
N ASP A 9 -5.36 9.76 18.04
CA ASP A 9 -5.45 9.77 16.57
C ASP A 9 -4.65 10.92 15.93
N CYS A 10 -4.88 12.17 16.36
CA CYS A 10 -4.25 13.34 15.74
C CYS A 10 -3.14 14.00 16.58
N GLY A 11 -2.95 13.58 17.84
CA GLY A 11 -1.94 14.15 18.74
C GLY A 11 -2.26 15.51 19.36
N SER A 12 -3.46 16.08 19.10
CA SER A 12 -3.91 17.36 19.66
C SER A 12 -4.06 17.31 21.19
N THR A 13 -3.86 18.46 21.84
CA THR A 13 -4.10 18.67 23.28
C THR A 13 -5.49 19.22 23.58
N GLU A 14 -6.23 19.66 22.57
CA GLU A 14 -7.57 20.24 22.74
C GLU A 14 -8.59 19.10 22.86
N LEU A 15 -8.83 18.71 24.11
CA LEU A 15 -9.81 17.71 24.52
C LEU A 15 -10.95 18.41 25.28
N VAL A 16 -12.17 18.23 24.80
CA VAL A 16 -13.39 18.82 25.34
C VAL A 16 -14.23 17.73 25.99
N GLU A 17 -14.77 18.02 27.17
CA GLU A 17 -15.71 17.15 27.84
C GLU A 17 -17.12 17.41 27.29
N ASP A 18 -17.68 16.42 26.58
CA ASP A 18 -19.02 16.45 26.01
C ASP A 18 -19.99 15.71 26.95
N SER A 19 -20.98 16.46 27.46
CA SER A 19 -22.03 15.96 28.35
C SER A 19 -23.40 15.85 27.67
N HIS A 20 -23.49 15.82 26.33
CA HIS A 20 -24.77 15.84 25.61
C HIS A 20 -25.59 14.54 25.73
N TYR A 21 -25.02 13.44 26.22
CA TYR A 21 -25.69 12.15 26.39
C TYR A 21 -25.77 11.71 27.87
N SER A 22 -26.14 10.45 28.12
CA SER A 22 -26.31 9.92 29.48
C SER A 22 -25.02 9.82 30.31
N GLN A 23 -23.85 9.93 29.68
CA GLN A 23 -22.54 9.85 30.34
C GLN A 23 -21.60 10.90 29.75
N SER A 24 -20.70 11.45 30.58
CA SER A 24 -19.67 12.38 30.10
C SER A 24 -18.64 11.64 29.24
N GLN A 25 -18.29 12.26 28.12
CA GLN A 25 -17.29 11.75 27.19
C GLN A 25 -16.19 12.79 27.03
N LEU A 26 -14.95 12.36 26.88
CA LEU A 26 -13.84 13.24 26.54
C LEU A 26 -13.56 13.10 25.06
N VAL A 27 -13.75 14.17 24.29
CA VAL A 27 -13.69 14.18 22.84
C VAL A 27 -12.66 15.19 22.35
N CYS A 28 -11.84 14.82 21.38
CA CYS A 28 -10.93 15.77 20.75
C CYS A 28 -11.69 16.76 19.85
N SER A 29 -11.52 18.06 20.06
CA SER A 29 -12.17 19.09 19.24
C SER A 29 -11.70 19.10 17.79
N ASP A 30 -10.46 18.66 17.55
CA ASP A 30 -9.82 18.81 16.24
C ASP A 30 -10.11 17.64 15.29
N CYS A 31 -10.28 16.42 15.82
CA CYS A 31 -10.52 15.23 15.00
C CYS A 31 -11.77 14.43 15.40
N GLY A 32 -12.46 14.81 16.47
CA GLY A 32 -13.65 14.11 16.95
C GLY A 32 -13.39 12.76 17.65
N CYS A 33 -12.12 12.41 17.90
CA CYS A 33 -11.77 11.16 18.59
C CYS A 33 -12.28 11.16 20.04
N VAL A 34 -13.07 10.14 20.40
CA VAL A 34 -13.50 9.91 21.79
C VAL A 34 -12.36 9.23 22.55
N VAL A 35 -11.73 9.98 23.46
CA VAL A 35 -10.56 9.55 24.24
C VAL A 35 -10.97 8.71 25.44
N THR A 36 -12.07 9.08 26.10
CA THR A 36 -12.68 8.32 27.19
C THR A 36 -14.19 8.49 27.16
N GLU A 37 -14.93 7.48 27.57
CA GLU A 37 -16.38 7.50 27.67
C GLU A 37 -16.83 6.64 28.86
N GLY A 38 -18.06 6.86 29.32
CA GLY A 38 -18.61 6.08 30.43
C GLY A 38 -18.90 4.61 30.07
N VAL A 39 -19.00 3.77 31.10
CA VAL A 39 -19.24 2.33 30.95
C VAL A 39 -20.75 2.05 30.93
N LEU A 40 -21.23 1.28 29.96
CA LEU A 40 -22.62 0.79 29.92
C LEU A 40 -22.74 -0.48 30.78
N THR A 41 -23.46 -0.41 31.90
CA THR A 41 -23.82 -1.59 32.72
C THR A 41 -25.33 -1.80 32.73
N THR A 42 -25.79 -3.04 32.52
CA THR A 42 -27.22 -3.38 32.51
C THR A 42 -27.78 -3.74 33.89
N THR A 43 -26.93 -4.02 34.90
CA THR A 43 -27.37 -4.23 36.30
C THR A 43 -26.32 -3.76 37.32
N PHE A 44 -26.78 -3.35 38.51
CA PHE A 44 -25.96 -2.84 39.63
C PHE A 44 -25.00 -3.89 40.21
N SER A 45 -25.24 -5.19 39.94
CA SER A 45 -24.49 -6.33 40.50
C SER A 45 -23.20 -6.67 39.72
N ASP A 46 -23.06 -6.16 38.49
CA ASP A 46 -21.98 -6.53 37.57
C ASP A 46 -20.76 -5.58 37.63
N GLU A 47 -20.76 -4.60 38.55
CA GLU A 47 -19.66 -3.66 38.75
C GLU A 47 -18.33 -4.32 39.20
N GLY A 48 -18.39 -5.56 39.71
CA GLY A 48 -17.19 -6.30 40.14
C GLY A 48 -16.42 -6.99 39.01
N ASN A 49 -17.04 -7.22 37.84
CA ASN A 49 -16.48 -8.00 36.72
C ASN A 49 -16.35 -7.19 35.42
N LEU A 50 -16.26 -5.87 35.54
CA LEU A 50 -16.27 -4.92 34.43
C LEU A 50 -15.28 -5.28 33.33
N ARG A 51 -15.80 -5.66 32.15
CA ARG A 51 -15.07 -5.54 30.90
C ARG A 51 -15.55 -4.25 30.25
N GLU A 52 -14.68 -3.25 30.19
CA GLU A 52 -14.96 -1.95 29.57
C GLU A 52 -15.37 -2.19 28.10
N VAL A 53 -16.66 -1.98 27.79
CA VAL A 53 -17.19 -2.00 26.43
C VAL A 53 -17.43 -0.56 26.02
N THR A 54 -16.41 0.01 25.37
CA THR A 54 -16.46 1.36 24.84
C THR A 54 -17.41 1.40 23.62
N TYR A 55 -18.58 2.04 23.72
CA TYR A 55 -19.53 2.34 22.65
C TYR A 55 -18.81 2.82 21.39
N SER A 56 -18.01 3.88 21.44
CA SER A 56 -17.24 4.38 20.27
C SER A 56 -16.30 3.33 19.64
N ARG A 57 -15.79 2.35 20.39
CA ARG A 57 -15.01 1.23 19.80
C ARG A 57 -15.88 0.14 19.18
N SER A 58 -17.15 0.03 19.59
CA SER A 58 -18.08 -0.99 19.09
C SER A 58 -19.00 -0.48 17.98
N THR A 59 -19.29 0.82 17.95
CA THR A 59 -20.24 1.48 17.03
C THR A 59 -19.67 2.72 16.34
N GLY A 60 -18.49 3.21 16.75
CA GLY A 60 -17.90 4.40 16.13
C GLY A 60 -17.60 4.15 14.65
N GLU A 61 -18.06 5.07 13.82
CA GLU A 61 -17.62 5.22 12.44
C GLU A 61 -16.16 5.72 12.44
N ASN A 62 -15.24 4.87 12.88
CA ASN A 62 -13.85 5.04 12.47
C ASN A 62 -13.88 5.04 10.93
N GLU A 63 -13.18 5.97 10.26
CA GLU A 63 -13.14 6.03 8.80
C GLU A 63 -12.44 4.77 8.28
N GLN A 64 -13.17 3.67 8.29
CA GLN A 64 -12.62 2.34 8.14
C GLN A 64 -12.24 2.22 6.68
N VAL A 65 -10.93 2.17 6.45
CA VAL A 65 -10.33 1.71 5.20
C VAL A 65 -11.16 0.54 4.68
N SER A 66 -11.78 0.71 3.51
CA SER A 66 -12.74 -0.28 3.01
C SER A 66 -12.13 -1.68 3.03
N ARG A 67 -12.93 -2.72 3.31
CA ARG A 67 -12.43 -4.11 3.36
C ARG A 67 -11.60 -4.50 2.12
N SER A 68 -11.99 -3.98 0.96
CA SER A 68 -11.28 -4.17 -0.31
C SER A 68 -9.92 -3.46 -0.34
N GLN A 69 -9.82 -2.22 0.17
CA GLN A 69 -8.55 -1.52 0.31
C GLN A 69 -7.62 -2.19 1.33
N GLN A 70 -8.13 -2.66 2.47
CA GLN A 70 -7.34 -3.43 3.45
C GLN A 70 -6.81 -4.74 2.87
N ARG A 71 -7.62 -5.42 2.02
CA ARG A 71 -7.19 -6.63 1.31
C ARG A 71 -6.09 -6.30 0.29
N GLY A 72 -6.22 -5.21 -0.44
CA GLY A 72 -5.20 -4.74 -1.39
C GLY A 72 -3.89 -4.37 -0.71
N LEU A 73 -3.94 -3.63 0.41
CA LEU A 73 -2.76 -3.27 1.20
C LEU A 73 -2.00 -4.50 1.69
N ARG A 74 -2.71 -5.52 2.21
CA ARG A 74 -2.08 -6.79 2.58
C ARG A 74 -1.40 -7.45 1.39
N ARG A 75 -2.08 -7.51 0.24
CA ARG A 75 -1.54 -8.06 -1.00
C ARG A 75 -0.29 -7.33 -1.51
N VAL A 76 -0.19 -6.00 -1.35
CA VAL A 76 1.02 -5.24 -1.72
C VAL A 76 2.21 -5.77 -0.91
N ARG A 77 2.04 -5.85 0.41
CA ARG A 77 3.09 -6.34 1.32
C ARG A 77 3.47 -7.78 1.04
N ASP A 78 2.48 -8.63 0.76
CA ASP A 78 2.72 -10.03 0.41
C ASP A 78 3.55 -10.15 -0.88
N LEU A 79 3.25 -9.36 -1.91
CA LEU A 79 4.03 -9.32 -3.15
C LEU A 79 5.48 -8.86 -2.89
N CYS A 80 5.67 -7.79 -2.11
CA CYS A 80 7.00 -7.32 -1.74
C CYS A 80 7.82 -8.41 -1.03
N ARG A 81 7.19 -9.17 -0.13
CA ARG A 81 7.83 -10.29 0.60
C ARG A 81 8.18 -11.46 -0.32
N VAL A 82 7.27 -11.85 -1.22
CA VAL A 82 7.49 -12.93 -2.19
C VAL A 82 8.66 -12.57 -3.13
N LEU A 83 8.73 -11.31 -3.56
CA LEU A 83 9.80 -10.78 -4.39
C LEU A 83 11.08 -10.42 -3.61
N GLN A 84 11.08 -10.60 -2.29
CA GLN A 84 12.19 -10.27 -1.39
C GLN A 84 12.69 -8.83 -1.54
N LEU A 85 11.76 -7.89 -1.71
CA LEU A 85 12.08 -6.47 -1.87
C LEU A 85 12.47 -5.84 -0.52
N PRO A 86 13.36 -4.83 -0.53
CA PRO A 86 13.68 -4.05 0.67
C PRO A 86 12.45 -3.32 1.25
N PRO A 87 12.42 -3.03 2.56
CA PRO A 87 11.27 -2.36 3.20
C PRO A 87 10.99 -0.97 2.64
N THR A 88 12.02 -0.27 2.14
CA THR A 88 11.88 1.04 1.48
C THR A 88 10.99 0.99 0.23
N PHE A 89 10.98 -0.15 -0.48
CA PHE A 89 10.15 -0.38 -1.66
C PHE A 89 8.71 -0.71 -1.26
N GLU A 90 8.52 -1.40 -0.13
CA GLU A 90 7.20 -1.70 0.43
C GLU A 90 6.48 -0.42 0.83
N ASP A 91 7.16 0.48 1.55
CA ASP A 91 6.58 1.75 2.00
C ASP A 91 6.14 2.64 0.83
N THR A 92 6.98 2.75 -0.21
CA THR A 92 6.63 3.50 -1.43
C THR A 92 5.48 2.84 -2.20
N ALA A 93 5.45 1.51 -2.30
CA ALA A 93 4.39 0.80 -3.02
C ALA A 93 3.05 0.94 -2.28
N VAL A 94 3.07 0.89 -0.95
CA VAL A 94 1.90 1.16 -0.10
C VAL A 94 1.41 2.59 -0.28
N ALA A 95 2.30 3.58 -0.31
CA ALA A 95 1.96 4.99 -0.52
C ALA A 95 1.27 5.19 -1.89
N TYR A 96 1.83 4.64 -2.97
CA TYR A 96 1.20 4.71 -4.30
C TYR A 96 -0.16 4.03 -4.34
N TYR A 97 -0.31 2.86 -3.70
CA TYR A 97 -1.59 2.17 -3.63
C TYR A 97 -2.66 3.00 -2.90
N GLN A 98 -2.30 3.58 -1.75
CA GLN A 98 -3.20 4.44 -0.98
C GLN A 98 -3.59 5.68 -1.78
N GLN A 99 -2.64 6.31 -2.46
CA GLN A 99 -2.89 7.47 -3.31
C GLN A 99 -3.82 7.12 -4.47
N ALA A 100 -3.56 6.02 -5.19
CA ALA A 100 -4.43 5.55 -6.26
C ALA A 100 -5.86 5.27 -5.76
N TYR A 101 -6.01 4.70 -4.56
CA TYR A 101 -7.30 4.41 -3.95
C TYR A 101 -8.07 5.66 -3.49
N ARG A 102 -7.45 6.85 -3.47
CA ARG A 102 -8.18 8.11 -3.21
C ARG A 102 -9.08 8.53 -4.38
N HIS A 103 -8.79 8.06 -5.60
CA HIS A 103 -9.55 8.43 -6.78
C HIS A 103 -10.84 7.60 -6.90
N SER A 104 -11.96 8.27 -7.18
CA SER A 104 -13.30 7.66 -7.30
C SER A 104 -13.35 6.55 -8.35
N GLY A 105 -12.65 6.70 -9.47
CA GLY A 105 -12.58 5.69 -10.55
C GLY A 105 -11.96 4.36 -10.12
N ILE A 106 -11.06 4.36 -9.14
CA ILE A 106 -10.45 3.14 -8.59
C ILE A 106 -11.31 2.56 -7.46
N ARG A 107 -11.90 3.43 -6.62
CA ARG A 107 -12.82 3.01 -5.56
C ARG A 107 -14.04 2.26 -6.12
N ALA A 108 -14.60 2.74 -7.21
CA ALA A 108 -15.75 2.14 -7.90
C ALA A 108 -15.37 0.99 -8.85
N ALA A 109 -14.07 0.73 -9.08
CA ALA A 109 -13.63 -0.31 -10.00
C ALA A 109 -13.95 -1.74 -9.51
N ARG A 110 -14.02 -2.67 -10.47
CA ARG A 110 -14.15 -4.11 -10.21
C ARG A 110 -12.97 -4.65 -9.40
N LEU A 111 -13.22 -5.73 -8.64
CA LEU A 111 -12.21 -6.34 -7.77
C LEU A 111 -10.94 -6.76 -8.53
N GLN A 112 -11.09 -7.36 -9.72
CA GLN A 112 -9.97 -7.75 -10.57
C GLN A 112 -9.02 -6.57 -10.86
N LYS A 113 -9.58 -5.40 -11.21
CA LYS A 113 -8.79 -4.19 -11.48
C LYS A 113 -8.08 -3.68 -10.22
N LYS A 114 -8.72 -3.83 -9.05
CA LYS A 114 -8.11 -3.50 -7.75
C LYS A 114 -6.98 -4.45 -7.37
N GLU A 115 -7.04 -5.71 -7.77
CA GLU A 115 -5.96 -6.70 -7.57
C GLU A 115 -4.80 -6.44 -8.53
N VAL A 116 -5.08 -6.15 -9.80
CA VAL A 116 -4.07 -5.75 -10.79
C VAL A 116 -3.33 -4.48 -10.36
N LEU A 117 -4.05 -3.50 -9.80
CA LEU A 117 -3.48 -2.27 -9.27
C LEU A 117 -2.37 -2.53 -8.24
N VAL A 118 -2.53 -3.54 -7.38
CA VAL A 118 -1.50 -3.93 -6.40
C VAL A 118 -0.18 -4.21 -7.10
N GLY A 119 -0.21 -5.03 -8.15
CA GLY A 119 0.98 -5.36 -8.93
C GLY A 119 1.54 -4.18 -9.71
N CYS A 120 0.68 -3.29 -10.23
CA CYS A 120 1.14 -2.07 -10.88
C CYS A 120 1.94 -1.18 -9.92
N CYS A 121 1.47 -0.99 -8.68
CA CYS A 121 2.19 -0.20 -7.68
C CYS A 121 3.58 -0.76 -7.37
N VAL A 122 3.69 -2.09 -7.20
CA VAL A 122 4.98 -2.76 -6.96
C VAL A 122 5.90 -2.67 -8.18
N LEU A 123 5.35 -2.80 -9.40
CA LEU A 123 6.15 -2.69 -10.61
C LEU A 123 6.76 -1.29 -10.77
N ILE A 124 5.94 -0.27 -10.50
CA ILE A 124 6.36 1.14 -10.63
C ILE A 124 7.51 1.43 -9.67
N THR A 125 7.38 1.03 -8.39
CA THR A 125 8.48 1.22 -7.42
C THR A 125 9.74 0.48 -7.84
N CYS A 126 9.61 -0.77 -8.27
CA CYS A 126 10.76 -1.55 -8.76
C CYS A 126 11.46 -0.86 -9.93
N ARG A 127 10.71 -0.34 -10.91
CA ARG A 127 11.29 0.37 -12.06
C ARG A 127 11.98 1.67 -11.66
N GLN A 128 11.39 2.45 -10.75
CA GLN A 128 12.01 3.69 -10.27
C GLN A 128 13.36 3.46 -9.58
N HIS A 129 13.55 2.28 -8.99
CA HIS A 129 14.80 1.89 -8.35
C HIS A 129 15.69 0.98 -9.22
N ASN A 130 15.41 0.88 -10.52
CA ASN A 130 16.15 0.01 -11.47
C ASN A 130 16.22 -1.47 -11.04
N TRP A 131 15.19 -1.97 -10.36
CA TRP A 131 15.09 -3.37 -9.96
C TRP A 131 14.56 -4.23 -11.13
N PRO A 132 15.20 -5.38 -11.43
CA PRO A 132 14.86 -6.20 -12.60
C PRO A 132 13.53 -6.94 -12.42
N LEU A 133 12.42 -6.27 -12.70
CA LEU A 133 11.09 -6.86 -12.60
C LEU A 133 10.29 -6.64 -13.89
N THR A 134 9.79 -7.73 -14.46
CA THR A 134 8.97 -7.70 -15.68
C THR A 134 7.49 -7.71 -15.35
N MET A 135 6.67 -7.18 -16.27
CA MET A 135 5.21 -7.26 -16.14
C MET A 135 4.74 -8.72 -16.08
N GLY A 136 5.37 -9.60 -16.87
CA GLY A 136 5.06 -11.03 -16.90
C GLY A 136 5.25 -11.71 -15.54
N ALA A 137 6.34 -11.41 -14.83
CA ALA A 137 6.60 -11.96 -13.50
C ALA A 137 5.52 -11.56 -12.47
N ILE A 138 4.98 -10.35 -12.57
CA ILE A 138 3.89 -9.91 -11.68
C ILE A 138 2.56 -10.52 -12.11
N CYS A 139 2.30 -10.62 -13.42
CA CYS A 139 1.08 -11.23 -13.95
C CYS A 139 0.95 -12.70 -13.52
N THR A 140 2.06 -13.44 -13.50
CA THR A 140 2.07 -14.83 -13.00
C THR A 140 1.80 -14.91 -11.50
N LEU A 141 2.32 -13.98 -10.69
CA LEU A 141 2.04 -13.93 -9.24
C LEU A 141 0.60 -13.51 -8.92
N LEU A 142 -0.01 -12.67 -9.75
CA LEU A 142 -1.38 -12.19 -9.58
C LEU A 142 -2.44 -13.04 -10.29
N TYR A 143 -2.04 -14.00 -11.14
CA TYR A 143 -2.93 -14.73 -12.03
C TYR A 143 -3.81 -13.78 -12.87
N ALA A 144 -3.18 -12.77 -13.47
CA ALA A 144 -3.85 -11.73 -14.25
C ALA A 144 -3.40 -11.74 -15.72
N ASP A 145 -4.31 -11.38 -16.61
CA ASP A 145 -4.01 -11.23 -18.04
C ASP A 145 -3.13 -10.00 -18.31
N LEU A 146 -2.14 -10.18 -19.19
CA LEU A 146 -1.17 -9.13 -19.51
C LEU A 146 -1.82 -7.87 -20.09
N ASP A 147 -2.88 -8.02 -20.89
CA ASP A 147 -3.60 -6.89 -21.50
C ASP A 147 -4.31 -6.02 -20.45
N VAL A 148 -4.94 -6.67 -19.46
CA VAL A 148 -5.60 -5.98 -18.35
C VAL A 148 -4.55 -5.32 -17.45
N PHE A 149 -3.42 -5.98 -17.24
CA PHE A 149 -2.30 -5.44 -16.47
C PHE A 149 -1.68 -4.22 -17.14
N SER A 150 -1.38 -4.30 -18.45
CA SER A 150 -0.76 -3.22 -19.24
C SER A 150 -1.66 -1.97 -19.31
N SER A 151 -2.94 -2.16 -19.62
CA SER A 151 -3.91 -1.05 -19.68
C SER A 151 -4.09 -0.37 -18.31
N THR A 152 -4.14 -1.15 -17.23
CA THR A 152 -4.24 -0.61 -15.86
C THR A 152 -2.95 0.11 -15.44
N TYR A 153 -1.78 -0.44 -15.78
CA TYR A 153 -0.49 0.17 -15.52
C TYR A 153 -0.39 1.56 -16.16
N MET A 154 -0.70 1.67 -17.46
CA MET A 154 -0.67 2.96 -18.17
C MET A 154 -1.66 3.96 -17.58
N GLN A 155 -2.86 3.50 -17.20
CA GLN A 155 -3.84 4.35 -16.54
C GLN A 155 -3.32 4.92 -15.21
N ILE A 156 -2.64 4.11 -14.41
CA ILE A 156 -2.15 4.51 -13.08
C ILE A 156 -0.96 5.46 -13.18
N VAL A 157 -0.01 5.18 -14.09
CA VAL A 157 1.11 6.09 -14.35
C VAL A 157 0.61 7.48 -14.74
N LYS A 158 -0.38 7.54 -15.65
CA LYS A 158 -1.00 8.80 -16.07
C LYS A 158 -1.78 9.49 -14.96
N LEU A 159 -2.50 8.74 -14.13
CA LEU A 159 -3.36 9.27 -13.07
C LEU A 159 -2.55 9.82 -11.89
N LEU A 160 -1.45 9.17 -11.52
CA LEU A 160 -0.56 9.61 -10.43
C LEU A 160 0.51 10.60 -10.90
N GLY A 161 0.69 10.78 -12.21
CA GLY A 161 1.71 11.68 -12.77
C GLY A 161 3.14 11.24 -12.46
N LEU A 162 3.37 9.92 -12.40
CA LEU A 162 4.68 9.38 -12.02
C LEU A 162 5.62 9.34 -13.23
N ASP A 163 6.85 9.77 -13.02
CA ASP A 163 7.94 9.51 -13.95
C ASP A 163 8.48 8.10 -13.69
N VAL A 164 8.38 7.23 -14.70
CA VAL A 164 8.79 5.83 -14.59
C VAL A 164 9.72 5.52 -15.75
N PRO A 165 10.98 5.17 -15.48
CA PRO A 165 11.94 4.87 -16.54
C PRO A 165 11.47 3.66 -17.35
N SER A 166 11.77 3.69 -18.66
CA SER A 166 11.59 2.51 -19.50
C SER A 166 12.55 1.40 -19.06
N LEU A 167 12.08 0.16 -19.12
CA LEU A 167 12.94 -0.98 -18.77
C LEU A 167 14.05 -1.09 -19.81
N CYS A 168 15.30 -0.91 -19.38
CA CYS A 168 16.45 -1.18 -20.23
C CYS A 168 16.76 -2.68 -20.22
N LEU A 169 16.76 -3.32 -21.39
CA LEU A 169 17.09 -4.74 -21.52
C LEU A 169 18.50 -5.06 -20.98
N ALA A 170 19.44 -4.13 -21.13
CA ALA A 170 20.81 -4.30 -20.62
C ALA A 170 20.85 -4.45 -19.09
N GLU A 171 20.06 -3.66 -18.35
CA GLU A 171 20.00 -3.75 -16.88
C GLU A 171 19.34 -5.06 -16.41
N LEU A 172 18.32 -5.52 -17.14
CA LEU A 172 17.70 -6.81 -16.91
C LEU A 172 18.73 -7.94 -17.09
N VAL A 173 19.42 -7.97 -18.24
CA VAL A 173 20.42 -9.00 -18.57
C VAL A 173 21.57 -8.99 -17.56
N LYS A 174 22.11 -7.81 -17.20
CA LYS A 174 23.15 -7.68 -16.18
C LYS A 174 22.75 -8.35 -14.86
N THR A 175 21.52 -8.12 -14.41
CA THR A 175 21.08 -8.66 -13.12
C THR A 175 20.85 -10.17 -13.16
N TYR A 176 20.26 -10.69 -14.23
CA TYR A 176 20.10 -12.14 -14.42
C TYR A 176 21.45 -12.86 -14.61
N CYS A 177 22.39 -12.28 -15.35
CA CYS A 177 23.72 -12.86 -15.52
C CYS A 177 24.53 -12.87 -14.21
N SER A 178 24.33 -11.86 -13.36
CA SER A 178 24.98 -11.78 -12.05
C SER A 178 24.40 -12.80 -11.05
N SER A 179 23.10 -13.12 -11.16
CA SER A 179 22.46 -14.13 -10.29
C SER A 179 22.65 -15.58 -10.76
N LEU A 180 23.00 -15.78 -12.04
CA LEU A 180 23.21 -17.11 -12.64
C LEU A 180 24.69 -17.55 -12.68
N GLU A 181 25.61 -16.84 -12.00
CA GLU A 181 27.05 -17.15 -11.98
C GLU A 181 27.64 -17.42 -13.38
N CYS A 182 27.16 -16.70 -14.41
CA CYS A 182 27.65 -16.91 -15.76
C CYS A 182 29.10 -16.43 -15.86
N SER A 183 30.01 -17.33 -16.28
CA SER A 183 31.44 -17.05 -16.46
C SER A 183 31.65 -15.74 -17.23
N GLY A 184 32.46 -14.83 -16.68
CA GLY A 184 32.54 -13.40 -17.05
C GLY A 184 32.77 -13.10 -18.54
N THR A 185 33.22 -14.08 -19.31
CA THR A 185 33.36 -14.01 -20.77
C THR A 185 32.01 -13.87 -21.49
N ILE A 186 30.93 -14.50 -21.00
CA ILE A 186 29.59 -14.46 -21.62
C ILE A 186 28.92 -13.10 -21.36
N ILE A 187 29.13 -12.51 -20.18
CA ILE A 187 28.58 -11.20 -19.80
C ILE A 187 29.18 -10.08 -20.65
N ALA A 188 30.49 -10.15 -20.90
CA ALA A 188 31.18 -9.20 -21.78
C ALA A 188 30.73 -9.34 -23.24
N HIS A 189 30.52 -10.57 -23.73
CA HIS A 189 30.08 -10.82 -25.11
C HIS A 189 28.63 -10.37 -25.34
N CYS A 190 27.69 -10.68 -24.44
CA CYS A 190 26.31 -10.21 -24.54
C CYS A 190 26.20 -8.68 -24.42
N SER A 191 27.02 -8.05 -23.59
CA SER A 191 27.02 -6.57 -23.46
C SER A 191 27.60 -5.89 -24.71
N LEU A 192 28.63 -6.47 -25.35
CA LEU A 192 29.18 -5.93 -26.60
C LEU A 192 28.22 -6.10 -27.79
N GLU A 193 27.56 -7.26 -27.93
CA GLU A 193 26.64 -7.51 -29.04
C GLU A 193 25.35 -6.67 -28.97
N LEU A 194 24.86 -6.38 -27.76
CA LEU A 194 23.69 -5.51 -27.57
C LEU A 194 24.00 -4.03 -27.77
N MET A 195 25.22 -3.57 -27.47
CA MET A 195 25.66 -2.19 -27.76
C MET A 195 26.03 -2.00 -29.24
N GLY A 196 26.47 -3.07 -29.92
CA GLY A 196 26.83 -3.04 -31.34
C GLY A 196 25.66 -3.08 -32.33
N SER A 197 24.43 -3.25 -31.85
CA SER A 197 23.22 -3.31 -32.70
C SER A 197 22.38 -2.03 -32.67
N SER A 198 22.76 -1.02 -31.87
CA SER A 198 22.14 0.30 -31.86
C SER A 198 22.70 1.28 -32.90
N ASP A 199 23.75 0.91 -33.63
CA ASP A 199 24.29 1.71 -34.73
C ASP A 199 24.08 1.01 -36.08
N LEU A 200 23.19 1.60 -36.90
CA LEU A 200 23.32 1.96 -38.34
C LEU A 200 21.99 1.76 -39.12
N PRO A 201 21.78 2.44 -40.27
CA PRO A 201 21.44 3.86 -40.44
C PRO A 201 20.14 4.07 -41.27
N THR A 202 19.75 5.34 -41.41
CA THR A 202 18.75 5.95 -42.34
C THR A 202 17.28 5.61 -42.16
#